data_AF-A0A946A720-F1
#
_entry.id   AF-A0A946A720-F1
#
_cell.length_a   1.000
_cell.length_b   1.000
_cell.length_c   1.000
_cell.angle_alpha   90.00
_cell.angle_beta   90.00
_cell.angle_gamma   90.00
#
_symmetry.space_group_name_H-M   'P 1'
#
loop_
_entity.id
_entity.type
_entity.pdbx_description
1 polymer ?
#
loop_
_entity_poly.entity_id
_entity_poly.type
_entity_poly.pdbx_seq_one_letter_code
_entity_poly.pdbx_strand_id
1 'polypeptide(L)'
;EYGDYSRGPRLITDDTKKEMKKILAEIQSGQFTKEWMDEHKNGQTKFKLMRKQQSEHSIEAVGEKLRTLMPWIAESKMVDKSKN
;
A
#
# COMPACT_ATOMS: atom_id res chain seq x y z
N GLU A 1 14.22 9.35 -19.65
CA GLU A 1 14.56 8.08 -20.32
C GLU A 1 15.87 7.47 -19.81
N TYR A 2 17.04 8.11 -19.99
CA TYR A 2 18.31 7.54 -19.50
C TYR A 2 18.30 7.17 -18.00
N GLY A 3 17.69 8.00 -17.16
CA GLY A 3 17.56 7.73 -15.73
C GLY A 3 16.75 6.46 -15.41
N ASP A 4 15.72 6.16 -16.19
CA ASP A 4 14.90 4.97 -16.02
C ASP A 4 15.73 3.71 -16.30
N TYR A 5 16.39 3.66 -17.45
CA TYR A 5 17.22 2.50 -17.84
C TYR A 5 18.42 2.24 -16.92
N SER A 6 18.96 3.30 -16.31
CA SER A 6 20.19 3.20 -15.52
C SER A 6 19.97 3.12 -14.02
N ARG A 7 18.83 3.63 -13.50
CA ARG A 7 18.51 3.61 -12.07
C ARG A 7 17.39 2.63 -11.73
N GLY A 8 16.48 2.32 -12.67
CA GLY A 8 15.42 1.33 -12.49
C GLY A 8 15.94 -0.05 -12.05
N PRO A 9 16.91 -0.66 -12.76
CA PRO A 9 17.47 -1.96 -12.37
C PRO A 9 18.20 -1.98 -11.02
N ARG A 10 18.59 -0.80 -10.48
CA ARG A 10 19.22 -0.70 -9.16
C ARG A 10 18.21 -0.85 -8.01
N LEU A 11 16.94 -0.54 -8.26
CA LEU A 11 15.87 -0.67 -7.27
C LEU A 11 15.08 -1.96 -7.44
N ILE A 12 14.74 -2.33 -8.67
CA ILE A 12 14.04 -3.58 -8.99
C ILE A 12 15.06 -4.63 -9.40
N THR A 13 15.61 -5.32 -8.40
CA THR A 13 16.67 -6.31 -8.58
C THR A 13 16.08 -7.70 -8.83
N ASP A 14 16.95 -8.68 -9.11
CA ASP A 14 16.53 -10.07 -9.19
C ASP A 14 15.98 -10.60 -7.86
N ASP A 15 16.44 -10.07 -6.73
CA ASP A 15 15.89 -10.42 -5.42
C ASP A 15 14.47 -9.87 -5.23
N THR A 16 14.20 -8.66 -5.70
CA THR A 16 12.83 -8.12 -5.76
C THR A 16 11.93 -9.04 -6.59
N LYS A 17 12.41 -9.53 -7.75
CA LYS A 17 11.65 -10.46 -8.60
C LYS A 17 11.46 -11.84 -7.93
N LYS A 18 12.45 -12.34 -7.19
CA LYS A 18 12.30 -13.59 -6.41
C LYS A 18 11.21 -13.42 -5.35
N GLU A 19 11.18 -12.29 -4.66
CA GLU A 19 10.17 -12.03 -3.64
C GLU A 19 8.76 -11.94 -4.25
N MET A 20 8.62 -11.26 -5.40
CA MET A 20 7.36 -11.24 -6.15
C MET A 20 6.88 -12.65 -6.53
N LYS A 21 7.78 -13.56 -6.90
CA LYS A 21 7.42 -14.96 -7.19
C LYS A 21 6.98 -15.72 -5.95
N LYS A 22 7.58 -15.48 -4.78
CA LYS A 22 7.14 -16.09 -3.52
C LYS A 22 5.75 -15.62 -3.13
N ILE A 23 5.50 -14.31 -3.19
CA ILE A 23 4.19 -13.72 -2.93
C ILE A 23 3.13 -14.36 -3.85
N LEU A 24 3.45 -14.54 -5.14
CA LEU A 24 2.55 -15.24 -6.06
C LEU A 24 2.30 -16.70 -5.62
N ALA A 25 3.32 -17.42 -5.19
CA ALA A 25 3.16 -18.80 -4.70
C ALA A 25 2.31 -18.86 -3.42
N GLU A 26 2.46 -17.91 -2.49
CA GLU A 26 1.65 -17.79 -1.27
C GLU A 26 0.18 -17.46 -1.55
N ILE A 27 -0.08 -16.69 -2.62
CA ILE A 27 -1.44 -16.44 -3.12
C ILE A 27 -2.01 -17.72 -3.73
N GLN A 28 -1.26 -18.37 -4.62
CA GLN A 28 -1.72 -19.57 -5.34
C GLN A 28 -1.92 -20.78 -4.42
N SER A 29 -1.12 -20.90 -3.36
CA SER A 29 -1.27 -21.94 -2.34
C SER A 29 -2.45 -21.67 -1.40
N GLY A 30 -3.03 -20.47 -1.43
CA GLY A 30 -4.09 -20.03 -0.52
C GLY A 30 -3.58 -19.65 0.88
N GLN A 31 -2.27 -19.66 1.11
CA GLN A 31 -1.67 -19.27 2.39
C GLN A 31 -2.07 -17.83 2.76
N PHE A 32 -1.92 -16.89 1.83
CA PHE A 32 -2.30 -15.49 2.07
C PHE A 32 -3.79 -15.36 2.46
N THR A 33 -4.67 -16.08 1.76
CA THR A 33 -6.11 -16.06 2.05
C THR A 33 -6.39 -16.61 3.45
N LYS A 34 -5.72 -17.68 3.86
CA LYS A 34 -5.87 -18.25 5.19
C LYS A 34 -5.44 -17.25 6.28
N GLU A 35 -4.25 -16.66 6.13
CA GLU A 35 -3.74 -15.64 7.06
C GLU A 35 -4.70 -14.46 7.19
N TRP A 36 -5.24 -13.96 6.07
CA TRP A 36 -6.21 -12.88 6.08
C TRP A 36 -7.52 -13.25 6.77
N MET A 37 -8.07 -14.43 6.47
CA MET A 37 -9.32 -14.88 7.07
C MET A 37 -9.19 -15.09 8.57
N ASP A 38 -8.05 -15.59 9.04
CA ASP A 38 -7.79 -15.78 10.47
C ASP A 38 -7.61 -14.44 11.19
N GLU A 39 -6.88 -13.49 10.59
CA GLU A 39 -6.77 -12.12 11.11
C GLU A 39 -8.14 -11.42 11.18
N HIS A 40 -8.98 -11.62 10.16
CA HIS A 40 -10.34 -11.08 10.14
C HIS A 40 -11.22 -11.67 11.25
N LYS A 41 -11.18 -12.99 11.45
CA LYS A 41 -11.91 -13.66 12.55
C LYS A 41 -11.44 -13.18 13.93
N ASN A 42 -10.16 -12.83 14.06
CA ASN A 42 -9.56 -12.30 15.28
C ASN A 42 -9.73 -10.77 15.43
N GLY A 43 -10.69 -10.16 14.72
CA GLY A 43 -11.06 -8.75 14.89
C GLY A 43 -10.14 -7.74 14.21
N GLN A 44 -9.24 -8.20 13.32
CA GLN A 44 -8.33 -7.37 12.51
C GLN A 44 -7.35 -6.52 13.33
N THR A 45 -6.88 -7.04 14.47
CA THR A 45 -6.06 -6.27 15.42
C THR A 45 -4.75 -5.79 14.80
N LYS A 46 -3.99 -6.69 14.15
CA LYS A 46 -2.73 -6.34 13.48
C LYS A 46 -2.98 -5.43 12.29
N PHE A 47 -4.01 -5.74 11.51
CA PHE A 47 -4.34 -4.93 10.34
C PHE A 47 -4.73 -3.48 10.71
N LYS A 48 -5.53 -3.29 11.76
CA LYS A 48 -5.89 -1.96 12.27
C LYS A 48 -4.66 -1.21 12.81
N LEU A 49 -3.75 -1.91 13.49
CA LEU A 49 -2.50 -1.31 13.95
C LEU A 49 -1.63 -0.84 12.76
N MET A 50 -1.43 -1.70 11.75
CA MET A 50 -0.70 -1.35 10.54
C MET A 50 -1.34 -0.17 9.82
N ARG A 51 -2.69 -0.15 9.70
CA ARG A 51 -3.43 0.96 9.12
C ARG A 51 -3.20 2.27 9.87
N LYS A 52 -3.25 2.23 11.21
CA LYS A 52 -2.98 3.41 12.05
C LYS A 52 -1.56 3.93 11.82
N GLN A 53 -0.56 3.06 11.87
CA GLN A 53 0.85 3.43 11.63
C GLN A 53 1.04 4.05 10.25
N GLN A 54 0.42 3.46 9.22
CA GLN A 54 0.48 4.00 7.87
C GLN A 54 -0.18 5.38 7.75
N SER A 55 -1.30 5.60 8.46
CA SER A 55 -1.98 6.91 8.47
C SER A 55 -1.17 8.01 9.16
N GLU A 56 -0.29 7.64 10.09
CA GLU A 56 0.60 8.56 10.82
C GLU A 56 1.88 8.88 10.02
N HIS A 57 2.11 8.23 8.88
CA HIS A 57 3.29 8.47 8.06
C HIS A 57 3.29 9.92 7.52
N SER A 58 4.44 10.60 7.60
CA SER A 58 4.57 12.03 7.26
C SER A 58 4.09 12.38 5.85
N ILE A 59 4.22 11.43 4.91
CA ILE A 59 3.73 11.56 3.54
C ILE A 59 2.22 11.85 3.49
N GLU A 60 1.42 11.30 4.41
CA GLU A 60 -0.03 11.50 4.43
C GLU A 60 -0.36 12.93 4.85
N ALA A 61 0.30 13.43 5.91
CA ALA A 61 0.10 14.78 6.41
C ALA A 61 0.52 15.85 5.38
N VAL A 62 1.66 15.64 4.71
CA VAL A 62 2.12 16.56 3.65
C VAL A 62 1.24 16.45 2.41
N GLY A 63 0.93 15.21 1.98
CA GLY A 63 0.11 14.94 0.81
C GLY A 63 -1.32 15.45 0.95
N GLU A 64 -1.89 15.46 2.15
CA GLU A 64 -3.20 16.07 2.42
C GLU A 64 -3.17 17.60 2.24
N LYS A 65 -2.18 18.29 2.82
CA LYS A 65 -2.03 19.73 2.64
C LYS A 65 -1.91 20.11 1.17
N LEU A 66 -1.05 19.41 0.43
CA LEU A 66 -0.86 19.67 -1.00
C LEU A 66 -2.14 19.41 -1.80
N ARG A 67 -2.86 18.30 -1.55
CA ARG A 67 -4.10 17.97 -2.26
C ARG A 67 -5.23 18.96 -1.99
N THR A 68 -5.31 19.54 -0.79
CA THR A 68 -6.30 20.58 -0.47
C THR A 68 -6.08 21.87 -1.27
N LEU A 69 -4.83 22.16 -1.65
CA LEU A 69 -4.48 23.30 -2.49
C LEU A 69 -4.71 23.06 -3.99
N MET A 70 -5.21 21.88 -4.37
CA MET A 70 -5.47 21.49 -5.76
C MET A 70 -6.99 21.34 -5.98
N PRO A 71 -7.70 22.42 -6.39
CA PRO A 71 -9.16 22.44 -6.50
C PRO A 71 -9.73 21.32 -7.39
N TRP A 72 -9.04 20.97 -8.47
CA TRP A 72 -9.45 19.93 -9.41
C TRP A 72 -9.38 18.51 -8.81
N ILE A 73 -8.54 18.29 -7.80
CA ILE A 73 -8.47 17.03 -7.07
C ILE A 73 -9.58 16.97 -6.01
N ALA A 74 -9.90 18.09 -5.37
CA ALA A 74 -10.99 18.17 -4.40
C ALA A 74 -12.36 17.90 -5.03
N GLU A 75 -12.56 18.34 -6.28
CA GLU A 75 -13.79 18.13 -7.05
C GLU A 75 -13.99 16.65 -7.45
N SER A 76 -12.90 15.89 -7.60
CA SER A 76 -12.92 14.47 -7.98
C SER A 76 -12.87 13.49 -6.79
N LYS A 77 -13.11 13.98 -5.56
CA LYS A 77 -12.92 13.19 -4.33
C LYS A 77 -14.03 12.14 -4.18
N MET A 78 -13.82 10.93 -4.73
CA MET A 78 -14.76 9.80 -4.66
C MET A 78 -14.86 9.13 -3.28
N VAL A 79 -13.91 9.36 -2.37
CA VAL A 79 -13.87 8.69 -1.06
C VAL A 79 -14.04 9.71 0.07
N ASP A 80 -15.16 9.57 0.80
CA ASP A 80 -15.47 10.30 2.02
C ASP A 80 -14.74 9.66 3.22
N LYS A 81 -13.75 10.36 3.76
CA LYS A 81 -12.96 9.90 4.91
C LYS A 81 -13.75 9.94 6.24
N SER A 82 -14.95 10.53 6.29
CA SER A 82 -15.79 10.56 7.50
C SER A 82 -16.55 9.25 7.75
N LYS A 83 -16.57 8.34 6.75
CA LYS A 83 -17.33 7.08 6.78
C LYS A 83 -16.47 5.82 6.95
N ASN A 84 -15.15 5.96 7.14
CA ASN A 84 -14.20 4.84 7.22
C ASN A 84 -13.46 4.76 8.56
#